data_AF-A0A2W6C219-F1
#
_entry.id   AF-A0A2W6C219-F1
#
_cell.length_a   1.000
_cell.length_b   1.000
_cell.length_c   1.000
_cell.angle_alpha   90.00
_cell.angle_beta   90.00
_cell.angle_gamma   90.00
#
_symmetry.space_group_name_H-M   'P 1'
#
loop_
_entity.id
_entity.type
_entity.pdbx_description
1 polymer ?
#
loop_
_entity_poly.entity_id
_entity_poly.type
_entity_poly.pdbx_seq_one_letter_code
_entity_poly.pdbx_strand_id
1 'polypeptide(L)' 'MHLGPDELLVGAKISMPADLEFPAVAAAIDAAEERVRAAVPSARVIYLEPDVDRRGATAP' A
#
# COMPACT_ATOMS: atom_id res chain seq x y z
N MET A 1 -2.25 14.07 11.44
CA MET A 1 -2.94 12.94 12.08
C MET A 1 -2.13 12.58 13.32
N HIS A 2 -2.73 12.45 14.49
CA HIS A 2 -2.03 12.03 15.71
C HIS A 2 -2.66 10.72 16.18
N LEU A 3 -1.83 9.73 16.48
CA LEU A 3 -2.26 8.42 17.00
C LEU A 3 -2.26 8.47 18.52
N GLY A 4 -3.30 7.91 19.14
CA GLY A 4 -3.30 7.58 20.56
C GLY A 4 -2.23 6.52 20.91
N PRO A 5 -1.90 6.35 22.20
CA PRO A 5 -0.84 5.44 22.66
C PRO A 5 -1.08 3.97 22.26
N ASP A 6 -2.34 3.56 22.10
CA ASP A 6 -2.74 2.21 21.71
C ASP A 6 -3.20 2.13 20.24
N GLU A 7 -3.11 3.23 19.47
CA GLU A 7 -3.55 3.26 18.08
C GLU A 7 -2.43 2.88 17.12
N LEU A 8 -2.66 1.81 16.36
CA LEU A 8 -1.73 1.34 15.34
C LEU A 8 -2.11 1.89 13.95
N LEU A 9 -1.13 2.49 13.28
CA LEU A 9 -1.18 2.85 11.88
C LEU A 9 -0.24 1.96 11.08
N VAL A 10 -0.72 1.48 9.94
CA VAL A 10 0.10 0.80 8.94
C VAL A 10 0.33 1.75 7.78
N GLY A 11 1.58 2.14 7.55
CA GLY A 11 2.00 2.88 6.37
C GLY A 11 2.84 1.99 5.47
N ALA A 12 2.48 1.86 4.21
CA ALA A 12 3.22 1.05 3.25
C ALA A 12 3.23 1.68 1.86
N LYS A 13 4.34 1.48 1.15
CA LYS A 13 4.50 1.81 -0.26
C LYS A 13 4.38 0.54 -1.09
N ILE A 14 3.57 0.56 -2.15
CA ILE A 14 3.31 -0.59 -3.00
C ILE A 14 3.78 -0.25 -4.42
N SER A 15 4.90 -0.85 -4.84
CA SER A 15 5.45 -0.66 -6.18
C SER A 15 4.86 -1.65 -7.17
N MET A 16 4.45 -1.16 -8.34
CA MET A 16 3.69 -1.90 -9.35
C MET A 16 4.26 -1.60 -10.76
N PRO A 17 4.10 -2.49 -11.76
CA PRO A 17 4.57 -2.23 -13.11
C PRO A 17 4.01 -0.92 -13.69
N ALA A 18 4.83 -0.21 -14.47
CA ALA A 18 4.45 1.08 -15.06
C ALA A 18 3.32 0.99 -16.09
N ASP A 19 3.16 -0.19 -16.70
CA ASP A 19 2.16 -0.53 -17.71
C ASP A 19 0.93 -1.23 -17.11
N LEU A 20 0.81 -1.25 -15.78
CA LEU A 20 -0.36 -1.83 -15.13
C LEU A 20 -1.60 -0.96 -15.35
N GLU A 21 -2.65 -1.58 -15.88
CA GLU A 21 -3.94 -0.92 -16.12
C GLU A 21 -4.55 -0.38 -14.81
N PHE A 22 -5.15 0.81 -14.87
CA PHE A 22 -5.66 1.51 -13.69
C PHE A 22 -6.68 0.70 -12.85
N PRO A 23 -7.62 -0.08 -13.43
CA PRO A 23 -8.48 -0.96 -12.65
C PRO A 23 -7.71 -2.05 -11.89
N ALA A 24 -6.62 -2.56 -12.46
CA ALA A 24 -5.76 -3.52 -11.79
C ALA A 24 -4.96 -2.86 -10.65
N VAL A 25 -4.66 -1.57 -10.77
CA VAL A 25 -4.07 -0.80 -9.66
C VAL A 25 -5.00 -0.76 -8.45
N ALA A 26 -6.26 -0.40 -8.65
CA ALA A 26 -7.25 -0.37 -7.57
C ALA A 26 -7.40 -1.74 -6.91
N ALA A 27 -7.58 -2.81 -7.71
CA ALA A 27 -7.74 -4.16 -7.19
C ALA A 27 -6.52 -4.63 -6.37
N ALA A 28 -5.31 -4.25 -6.77
CA ALA A 28 -4.10 -4.61 -6.04
C ALA A 28 -3.95 -3.83 -4.71
N ILE A 29 -4.40 -2.58 -4.66
CA ILE A 29 -4.46 -1.79 -3.41
C ILE A 29 -5.49 -2.41 -2.46
N ASP A 30 -6.70 -2.71 -2.94
CA ASP A 30 -7.77 -3.33 -2.14
C ASP A 30 -7.29 -4.67 -1.55
N ALA A 31 -6.71 -5.53 -2.39
CA ALA A 31 -6.18 -6.81 -1.93
C ALA A 31 -5.02 -6.64 -0.92
N ALA A 32 -4.21 -5.59 -1.03
CA ALA A 32 -3.17 -5.30 -0.05
C ALA A 32 -3.75 -4.83 1.28
N GLU A 33 -4.78 -3.98 1.25
CA GLU A 33 -5.50 -3.55 2.45
C GLU A 33 -6.14 -4.75 3.16
N GLU A 34 -6.83 -5.62 2.43
CA GLU A 34 -7.45 -6.83 2.99
C GLU A 34 -6.41 -7.72 3.70
N ARG A 35 -5.24 -7.93 3.08
CA ARG A 35 -4.15 -8.70 3.71
C ARG A 35 -3.65 -8.05 4.99
N VAL A 36 -3.49 -6.72 4.99
CA VAL A 36 -3.09 -5.99 6.20
C VAL A 36 -4.14 -6.13 7.29
N ARG A 37 -5.44 -6.00 6.97
CA ARG A 37 -6.53 -6.15 7.94
C ARG A 37 -6.60 -7.56 8.52
N ALA A 38 -6.38 -8.58 7.69
CA ALA A 38 -6.34 -9.97 8.14
C ALA A 38 -5.14 -10.24 9.07
N ALA A 39 -3.96 -9.71 8.74
CA ALA A 39 -2.75 -9.93 9.52
C ALA A 39 -2.66 -9.06 10.78
N VAL A 40 -3.23 -7.86 10.73
CA VAL A 40 -3.15 -6.85 11.80
C VAL A 40 -4.55 -6.26 12.06
N PRO A 41 -5.47 -7.02 12.68
CA PRO A 41 -6.86 -6.57 12.88
C PRO A 41 -6.98 -5.30 13.75
N SER A 42 -5.96 -4.98 14.55
CA SER A 42 -5.91 -3.78 15.40
C SER A 42 -5.54 -2.49 14.65
N ALA A 43 -5.07 -2.57 13.40
CA ALA A 43 -4.75 -1.40 12.60
C ALA A 43 -6.02 -0.61 12.27
N ARG A 44 -6.18 0.57 12.89
CA ARG A 44 -7.34 1.45 12.67
C ARG A 44 -7.20 2.26 11.39
N VAL A 45 -5.97 2.64 11.06
CA VAL A 45 -5.63 3.42 9.87
C VAL A 45 -4.60 2.67 9.05
N ILE A 46 -4.89 2.51 7.76
CA ILE A 46 -3.98 1.91 6.79
C ILE A 46 -3.78 2.93 5.67
N TYR A 47 -2.53 3.32 5.42
CA TYR A 47 -2.13 4.19 4.33
C TYR A 47 -1.29 3.39 3.34
N LEU A 48 -1.84 3.17 2.15
CA LEU A 48 -1.18 2.50 1.05
C LEU A 48 -0.86 3.54 -0.03
N GLU A 49 0.42 3.77 -0.26
CA GLU A 49 0.91 4.66 -1.30
C GLU A 49 1.29 3.83 -2.54
N PRO A 50 0.57 3.97 -3.68
CA PRO A 50 0.97 3.32 -4.91
C PRO A 50 2.20 4.00 -5.52
N ASP A 51 3.07 3.19 -6.15
CA ASP A 51 4.27 3.66 -6.82
C ASP A 51 4.57 2.81 -8.05
N VAL A 52 5.34 3.38 -8.97
CA VAL A 52 5.83 2.64 -10.13
C VAL A 52 7.10 1.92 -9.73
N ASP A 53 7.17 0.62 -9.99
CA ASP A 53 8.40 -0.15 -9.82
C ASP A 53 9.44 0.32 -10.83
N ARG A 54 10.55 0.86 -10.31
CA ARG A 54 11.65 1.41 -11.11
C ARG A 54 12.84 0.46 -11.21
N ARG A 55 12.73 -0.76 -10.66
CA ARG A 55 13.79 -1.77 -10.73
C ARG A 55 13.89 -2.30 -12.16
N GLY A 56 14.68 -1.59 -12.98
CA GLY A 56 14.87 -1.85 -14.41
C GLY A 56 15.00 -0.57 -15.24
N ALA A 57 14.59 0.59 -14.71
CA ALA A 57 14.96 1.87 -15.28
C ALA A 57 16.42 2.16 -14.87
N THR A 58 17.35 2.03 -15.81
CA THR A 58 18.69 2.63 -15.67
C THR A 58 18.47 4.10 -15.31
N ALA A 59 18.96 4.53 -14.16
CA ALA A 59 18.88 5.93 -13.74
C ALA A 59 19.46 6.83 -14.85
N PRO A 60 18.87 8.01 -15.13
CA PRO A 60 19.55 9.02 -15.94
C PRO A 60 20.83 9.50 -15.25
#